data_AF-A0A6N7GSP7-F1
#
_entry.id   AF-A0A6N7GSP7-F1
#
_cell.length_a   1.000
_cell.length_b   1.000
_cell.length_c   1.000
_cell.angle_alpha   90.00
_cell.angle_beta   90.00
_cell.angle_gamma   90.00
#
_symmetry.space_group_name_H-M   'P 1'
#
loop_
_entity.id
_entity.type
_entity.pdbx_description
1 polymer ?
#
loop_
_entity_poly.entity_id
_entity_poly.type
_entity_poly.pdbx_seq_one_letter_code
_entity_poly.pdbx_strand_id
1 'polypeptide(L)'
;MADVDRAALIELLNRLGSDDDATVLEAARGLHRKAAESGLSWDDVLRLDQTDDEPADDEPVGDEAGERQEAAAAKPDDAVTTRLIDRLLRKGVSNDLREDLTEMKRQLANGSLEQDDRRYVRALAKRLGIST
;
A
#
# COMPACT_ATOMS: atom_id res chain seq x y z
N MET A 1 12.60 22.10 -12.98
CA MET A 1 12.22 20.95 -12.14
C MET A 1 13.42 20.01 -12.13
N ALA A 2 13.83 19.53 -10.96
CA ALA A 2 14.90 18.55 -10.87
C ALA A 2 14.37 17.23 -11.44
N ASP A 3 14.73 16.94 -12.68
CA ASP A 3 14.37 15.70 -13.36
C ASP A 3 15.21 14.58 -12.77
N VAL A 4 14.61 13.80 -11.86
CA VAL A 4 15.28 12.65 -11.27
C VAL A 4 15.22 11.51 -12.27
N ASP A 5 16.37 11.16 -12.84
CA ASP A 5 16.51 9.99 -13.72
C ASP A 5 16.20 8.70 -12.95
N ARG A 6 14.93 8.29 -13.04
CA ARG A 6 14.35 7.11 -12.38
C ARG A 6 15.02 5.82 -12.85
N ALA A 7 15.40 5.73 -14.12
CA ALA A 7 16.09 4.55 -14.65
C ALA A 7 17.45 4.36 -13.97
N ALA A 8 18.22 5.45 -13.84
CA ALA A 8 19.50 5.42 -13.13
C ALA A 8 19.34 5.11 -11.62
N LEU A 9 18.22 5.51 -11.00
CA LEU A 9 17.92 5.19 -9.60
C LEU A 9 17.60 3.69 -9.41
N ILE A 10 16.80 3.12 -10.31
CA ILE A 10 16.47 1.69 -10.31
C ILE A 10 17.72 0.84 -10.51
N GLU A 11 18.64 1.24 -11.39
CA GLU A 11 19.92 0.54 -11.55
C GLU A 11 20.74 0.51 -10.26
N LEU A 12 20.83 1.63 -9.55
CA LEU A 12 21.55 1.69 -8.27
C LEU A 12 20.89 0.84 -7.20
N LEU A 13 19.55 0.83 -7.16
CA LEU A 13 18.77 -0.03 -6.27
C LEU A 13 18.98 -1.53 -6.56
N ASN A 14 19.10 -1.93 -7.81
CA ASN A 14 19.41 -3.31 -8.16
C ASN A 14 20.82 -3.73 -7.71
N ARG A 15 21.81 -2.82 -7.78
CA ARG A 15 23.19 -3.10 -7.36
C ARG A 15 23.36 -3.25 -5.84
N LEU A 16 22.43 -2.75 -5.04
CA LEU A 16 22.39 -2.98 -3.59
C LEU A 16 22.15 -4.45 -3.22
N GLY A 17 21.61 -5.26 -4.13
CA GLY A 17 21.44 -6.71 -3.94
C GLY A 17 22.66 -7.56 -4.31
N SER A 18 23.81 -6.94 -4.60
CA SER A 18 25.04 -7.65 -4.96
C SER A 18 25.69 -8.31 -3.74
N ASP A 19 26.33 -9.46 -3.94
CA ASP A 19 27.15 -10.14 -2.92
C ASP A 19 28.52 -9.48 -2.70
N ASP A 20 28.89 -8.51 -3.54
CA ASP A 20 30.12 -7.73 -3.41
C ASP A 20 29.87 -6.44 -2.63
N ASP A 21 30.37 -6.41 -1.40
CA ASP A 21 30.29 -5.27 -0.49
C ASP A 21 30.82 -3.96 -1.11
N ALA A 22 31.84 -4.00 -1.96
CA ALA A 22 32.36 -2.79 -2.61
C ALA A 22 31.33 -2.20 -3.59
N THR A 23 30.64 -3.08 -4.34
CA THR A 23 29.59 -2.71 -5.29
C THR A 23 28.37 -2.15 -4.55
N VAL A 24 27.99 -2.77 -3.42
CA VAL A 24 26.89 -2.29 -2.57
C VAL A 24 27.19 -0.90 -2.00
N LEU A 25 28.42 -0.68 -1.53
CA LEU A 25 28.82 0.57 -0.90
C LEU A 25 28.92 1.72 -1.91
N GLU A 26 29.42 1.46 -3.13
CA GLU A 26 29.36 2.42 -4.22
C GLU A 26 27.93 2.77 -4.64
N ALA A 27 27.07 1.75 -4.77
CA ALA A 27 25.67 1.95 -5.13
C ALA A 27 24.92 2.80 -4.08
N ALA A 28 25.11 2.49 -2.79
CA ALA A 28 24.51 3.25 -1.70
C ALA A 28 24.96 4.73 -1.69
N ARG A 29 26.26 4.98 -1.92
CA ARG A 29 26.80 6.35 -2.01
C ARG A 29 26.28 7.09 -3.24
N GLY A 30 26.17 6.41 -4.38
CA GLY A 30 25.59 6.97 -5.60
C GLY A 30 24.13 7.35 -5.42
N LEU A 31 23.37 6.50 -4.74
CA LEU A 31 21.96 6.71 -4.41
C LEU A 31 21.78 7.93 -3.50
N HIS A 32 22.59 8.04 -2.44
CA HIS A 32 22.55 9.17 -1.51
C HIS A 32 22.88 10.50 -2.20
N ARG A 33 23.89 10.54 -3.09
CA ARG A 33 24.21 11.75 -3.86
C ARG A 33 23.05 12.18 -4.75
N LYS A 34 22.45 11.25 -5.50
CA LYS A 34 21.30 11.54 -6.37
C LYS A 34 20.10 12.08 -5.59
N ALA A 35 19.82 11.55 -4.39
CA ALA A 35 18.76 12.07 -3.52
C ALA A 35 19.10 13.45 -2.93
N ALA A 36 20.36 13.70 -2.57
CA ALA A 36 20.79 15.01 -2.06
C ALA A 36 20.80 16.10 -3.14
N GLU A 37 21.22 15.76 -4.37
CA GLU A 37 21.27 16.67 -5.51
C GLU A 37 19.89 17.03 -6.04
N SER A 38 18.91 16.13 -5.92
CA SER A 38 17.53 16.41 -6.33
C SER A 38 16.79 17.34 -5.36
N GLY A 39 17.27 17.46 -4.11
CA GLY A 39 16.59 18.22 -3.05
C GLY A 39 15.22 17.65 -2.66
N LEU A 40 14.89 16.46 -3.16
CA LEU A 40 13.63 15.75 -2.94
C LEU A 40 13.79 14.76 -1.79
N SER A 41 12.73 14.60 -0.99
CA SER A 41 12.71 13.52 -0.01
C SER A 41 12.52 12.17 -0.70
N TRP A 42 12.89 11.07 -0.04
CA TRP A 42 12.62 9.72 -0.54
C TRP A 42 11.14 9.47 -0.81
N ASP A 43 10.28 10.11 -0.02
CA ASP A 43 8.83 10.06 -0.15
C ASP A 43 8.35 10.68 -1.48
N ASP A 44 8.98 11.79 -1.88
CA ASP A 44 8.73 12.46 -3.16
C ASP A 44 9.28 11.64 -4.33
N VAL A 45 10.52 11.13 -4.22
CA VAL A 45 11.16 10.32 -5.29
C VAL A 45 10.34 9.07 -5.62
N LEU A 46 9.70 8.45 -4.61
CA LEU A 46 8.84 7.28 -4.80
C LEU A 46 7.45 7.63 -5.34
N ARG A 47 6.99 8.87 -5.17
CA ARG A 47 5.71 9.38 -5.68
C ARG A 47 5.77 10.02 -7.06
N LEU A 48 6.96 10.17 -7.67
CA LEU A 48 7.12 10.75 -9.01
C LEU A 48 6.29 10.05 -10.11
N ASP A 49 5.81 8.83 -9.86
CA ASP A 49 4.97 8.05 -10.78
C ASP A 49 3.46 8.32 -10.62
N GLN A 50 3.04 9.04 -9.57
CA GLN A 50 1.63 9.27 -9.24
C GLN A 50 1.08 10.61 -9.74
N THR A 51 1.87 11.41 -10.45
CA THR A 51 1.49 12.80 -10.79
C THR A 51 0.93 13.02 -12.20
N ASP A 52 0.66 11.99 -13.00
CA ASP A 52 0.20 12.18 -14.40
C ASP A 52 -1.16 11.56 -14.77
N ASP A 53 -1.96 11.05 -13.83
CA ASP A 53 -3.35 10.70 -14.16
C ASP A 53 -4.25 10.75 -12.93
N GLU A 54 -4.85 11.93 -12.66
CA GLU A 54 -6.20 12.04 -12.09
C GLU A 54 -6.65 13.52 -12.10
N PRO A 55 -7.61 13.91 -12.95
CA PRO A 55 -8.37 15.11 -12.69
C PRO A 55 -9.29 14.83 -11.50
N ALA A 56 -9.04 15.54 -10.39
CA ALA A 56 -9.99 15.69 -9.31
C ALA A 56 -11.27 16.34 -9.85
N ASP A 57 -12.36 15.58 -9.92
CA ASP A 57 -13.70 16.13 -10.06
C ASP A 57 -14.44 15.85 -8.75
N ASP A 58 -14.52 16.91 -7.96
CA ASP A 58 -15.20 17.02 -6.69
C ASP A 58 -16.65 17.43 -7.00
N GLU A 59 -17.63 16.55 -6.81
CA GLU A 59 -19.02 16.98 -6.60
C GLU A 59 -19.62 16.29 -5.37
N PRO A 60 -20.17 17.06 -4.42
CA PRO A 60 -20.87 16.54 -3.24
C PRO A 60 -22.38 16.51 -3.48
N VAL A 61 -23.00 15.33 -3.39
CA VAL A 61 -24.45 15.15 -3.19
C VAL A 61 -24.59 13.86 -2.36
N GLY A 62 -25.03 13.88 -1.10
CA GLY A 62 -26.27 14.46 -0.61
C GLY A 62 -27.28 13.32 -0.43
N ASP A 63 -27.43 12.88 0.82
CA ASP A 63 -28.60 12.27 1.46
C ASP A 63 -29.41 11.17 0.71
N GLU A 64 -29.55 9.99 1.33
CA GLU A 64 -30.85 9.48 1.83
C GLU A 64 -30.80 7.97 2.14
N ALA A 65 -31.20 7.66 3.37
CA ALA A 65 -32.05 6.55 3.76
C ALA A 65 -31.88 5.17 3.06
N GLY A 66 -31.10 4.32 3.73
CA GLY A 66 -31.59 3.04 4.25
C GLY A 66 -32.14 2.02 3.25
N GLU A 67 -31.29 1.09 2.82
CA GLU A 67 -31.75 -0.22 2.41
C GLU A 67 -30.98 -1.35 3.10
N ARG A 68 -31.79 -2.09 3.84
CA ARG A 68 -31.57 -3.33 4.57
C ARG A 68 -30.83 -4.36 3.73
N GLN A 69 -29.55 -4.55 4.06
CA GLN A 69 -28.88 -5.85 4.27
C GLN A 69 -29.47 -7.03 3.49
N GLU A 70 -29.12 -7.14 2.20
CA GLU A 70 -29.17 -8.41 1.49
C GLU A 70 -27.74 -8.94 1.44
N ALA A 71 -27.46 -9.93 2.28
CA ALA A 71 -26.18 -10.62 2.32
C ALA A 71 -25.99 -11.35 0.97
N ALA A 72 -25.39 -10.65 0.00
CA ALA A 72 -24.73 -11.28 -1.12
C ALA A 72 -23.85 -12.39 -0.54
N ALA A 73 -24.12 -13.63 -0.94
CA ALA A 73 -23.52 -14.83 -0.35
C ALA A 73 -22.01 -14.63 -0.22
N ALA A 74 -21.55 -14.38 1.01
CA ALA A 74 -20.16 -14.08 1.30
C ALA A 74 -19.32 -15.23 0.74
N LYS A 75 -18.38 -14.91 -0.16
CA LYS A 75 -17.47 -15.93 -0.66
C LYS A 75 -16.75 -16.51 0.57
N PRO A 76 -16.42 -17.81 0.58
CA PRO A 76 -15.70 -18.41 1.72
C PRO A 76 -14.41 -17.64 2.06
N ASP A 77 -13.77 -17.04 1.06
CA ASP A 77 -12.62 -16.15 1.21
C ASP A 77 -12.91 -14.83 1.94
N ASP A 78 -14.14 -14.31 1.85
CA ASP A 78 -14.55 -13.04 2.47
C ASP A 78 -14.66 -13.21 4.00
N ALA A 79 -15.23 -14.33 4.44
CA ALA A 79 -15.34 -14.66 5.85
C ALA A 79 -13.95 -14.86 6.50
N VAL A 80 -13.00 -15.47 5.78
CA VAL A 80 -11.62 -15.64 6.24
C VAL A 80 -10.94 -14.27 6.33
N THR A 81 -11.06 -13.45 5.29
CA THR A 81 -10.43 -12.12 5.24
C THR A 81 -10.98 -11.20 6.33
N THR A 82 -12.29 -11.22 6.59
CA THR A 82 -12.91 -10.45 7.70
C THR A 82 -12.33 -10.83 9.06
N ARG A 83 -12.18 -12.14 9.34
CA ARG A 83 -11.60 -12.61 10.61
C ARG A 83 -10.16 -12.19 10.78
N LEU A 84 -9.38 -12.17 9.70
CA LEU A 84 -7.99 -11.70 9.71
C LEU A 84 -7.93 -10.20 10.00
N ILE A 85 -8.76 -9.39 9.35
CA ILE A 85 -8.87 -7.94 9.60
C ILE A 85 -9.21 -7.68 11.08
N ASP A 86 -10.23 -8.34 11.63
CA ASP A 86 -10.62 -8.16 13.03
C ASP A 86 -9.52 -8.56 14.03
N ARG A 87 -8.65 -9.50 13.64
CA ARG A 87 -7.53 -9.92 14.48
C ARG A 87 -6.34 -8.96 14.36
N LEU A 88 -6.12 -8.39 13.17
CA LEU A 88 -5.13 -7.32 12.95
C LEU A 88 -5.49 -6.06 13.73
N LEU A 89 -6.76 -5.63 13.69
CA LEU A 89 -7.26 -4.47 14.45
C LEU A 89 -7.05 -4.62 15.96
N ARG A 90 -7.17 -5.84 16.49
CA ARG A 90 -6.94 -6.15 17.91
C ARG A 90 -5.47 -6.14 18.34
N LYS A 91 -4.53 -6.28 17.41
CA LYS A 91 -3.09 -6.37 17.73
C LYS A 91 -2.45 -5.02 18.09
N GLY A 92 -3.20 -3.92 18.00
CA GLY A 92 -2.68 -2.58 18.25
C GLY A 92 -1.84 -2.06 17.09
N VAL A 93 -2.45 -1.96 15.91
CA VAL A 93 -1.86 -1.34 14.72
C VAL A 93 -1.85 0.19 14.81
N SER A 94 -1.03 0.85 13.96
CA SER A 94 -1.04 2.31 13.78
C SER A 94 -2.42 2.83 13.39
N ASN A 95 -2.67 4.13 13.58
CA ASN A 95 -3.98 4.70 13.28
C ASN A 95 -4.30 4.62 11.78
N ASP A 96 -3.32 4.92 10.93
CA ASP A 96 -3.46 4.85 9.47
C ASP A 96 -3.84 3.43 9.02
N LEU A 97 -3.11 2.42 9.52
CA LEU A 97 -3.41 1.02 9.19
C LEU A 97 -4.76 0.55 9.76
N ARG A 98 -5.24 1.17 10.85
CA ARG A 98 -6.58 0.88 11.39
C ARG A 98 -7.67 1.40 10.47
N GLU A 99 -7.48 2.60 9.92
CA GLU A 99 -8.40 3.22 8.97
C GLU A 99 -8.48 2.38 7.69
N ASP A 100 -7.32 2.02 7.11
CA ASP A 100 -7.23 1.15 5.92
C ASP A 100 -7.95 -0.18 6.12
N LEU A 101 -7.68 -0.86 7.23
CA LEU A 101 -8.32 -2.14 7.56
C LEU A 101 -9.83 -2.02 7.77
N THR A 102 -10.29 -0.88 8.30
CA THR A 102 -11.72 -0.61 8.49
C THR A 102 -12.40 -0.34 7.16
N GLU A 103 -11.74 0.35 6.25
CA GLU A 103 -12.21 0.58 4.89
C GLU A 103 -12.29 -0.72 4.09
N MET A 104 -11.23 -1.54 4.11
CA MET A 104 -11.23 -2.88 3.50
C MET A 104 -12.38 -3.76 4.04
N LYS A 105 -12.70 -3.63 5.33
CA LYS A 105 -13.85 -4.34 5.93
C LYS A 105 -15.19 -3.87 5.36
N ARG A 106 -15.35 -2.57 5.07
CA ARG A 106 -16.56 -2.03 4.40
C ARG A 106 -16.63 -2.47 2.94
N GLN A 107 -15.52 -2.41 2.21
CA GLN A 107 -15.43 -2.89 0.84
C GLN A 107 -15.79 -4.38 0.74
N LEU A 108 -15.35 -5.17 1.72
CA LEU A 108 -15.68 -6.59 1.81
C LEU A 108 -17.17 -6.83 2.10
N ALA A 109 -17.79 -6.02 2.97
CA ALA A 109 -19.24 -6.05 3.21
C ALA A 109 -20.05 -5.67 1.95
N ASN A 110 -19.50 -4.77 1.12
CA ASN A 110 -20.08 -4.36 -0.15
C ASN A 110 -19.71 -5.30 -1.32
N GLY A 111 -18.91 -6.34 -1.07
CA GLY A 111 -18.44 -7.27 -2.10
C GLY A 111 -17.45 -6.69 -3.12
N SER A 112 -16.97 -5.46 -2.90
CA SER A 112 -16.09 -4.71 -3.79
C SER A 112 -14.60 -4.93 -3.52
N LEU A 113 -14.22 -5.64 -2.44
CA LEU A 113 -12.82 -5.85 -2.10
C LEU A 113 -12.12 -6.72 -3.14
N GLU A 114 -11.03 -6.21 -3.72
CA GLU A 114 -10.28 -6.86 -4.78
C GLU A 114 -9.52 -8.09 -4.30
N GLN A 115 -9.06 -8.91 -5.25
CA GLN A 115 -8.29 -10.11 -4.93
C GLN A 115 -6.91 -9.78 -4.35
N ASP A 116 -6.29 -8.68 -4.80
CA ASP A 116 -4.98 -8.26 -4.34
C ASP A 116 -5.02 -7.76 -2.89
N ASP A 117 -6.07 -7.04 -2.49
CA ASP A 117 -6.28 -6.64 -1.10
C ASP A 117 -6.43 -7.84 -0.17
N ARG A 118 -7.19 -8.86 -0.60
CA ARG A 118 -7.33 -10.12 0.16
C ARG A 118 -5.97 -10.80 0.35
N ARG A 119 -5.12 -10.76 -0.69
CA ARG A 119 -3.77 -11.31 -0.64
C ARG A 119 -2.87 -10.50 0.30
N TYR A 120 -2.98 -9.18 0.28
CA TYR A 120 -2.29 -8.27 1.20
C TYR A 120 -2.64 -8.57 2.66
N VAL A 121 -3.94 -8.64 3.00
CA VAL A 121 -4.40 -8.94 4.36
C VAL A 121 -3.86 -10.29 4.86
N ARG A 122 -3.84 -11.32 4.02
CA ARG A 122 -3.27 -12.64 4.37
C ARG A 122 -1.76 -12.59 4.58
N ALA A 123 -1.03 -11.90 3.71
CA ALA A 123 0.41 -11.76 3.84
C ALA A 123 0.79 -10.98 5.11
N LEU A 124 0.06 -9.90 5.40
CA LEU A 124 0.23 -9.10 6.60
C LEU A 124 -0.06 -9.92 7.87
N ALA A 125 -1.17 -10.67 7.88
CA ALA A 125 -1.53 -11.57 8.96
C ALA A 125 -0.43 -12.62 9.21
N LYS A 126 0.07 -13.27 8.15
CA LYS A 126 1.18 -14.23 8.23
C LYS A 126 2.44 -13.61 8.82
N ARG A 127 2.84 -12.41 8.36
CA ARG A 127 4.03 -11.70 8.86
C ARG A 127 3.90 -11.35 10.34
N LEU A 128 2.70 -11.02 10.79
CA LEU A 128 2.41 -10.70 12.17
C LEU A 128 2.12 -11.94 13.04
N GLY A 129 2.31 -13.17 12.51
CA GLY A 129 2.06 -14.41 13.24
C GLY A 129 0.58 -14.63 13.57
N ILE A 130 -0.31 -13.96 12.85
CA ILE A 130 -1.75 -14.11 12.93
C ILE A 130 -2.14 -15.17 11.88
N SER A 131 -2.14 -16.43 12.28
CA SER A 131 -2.61 -17.52 11.40
C SER A 131 -4.13 -17.63 11.43
N THR A 132 -4.71 -17.95 10.27
CA THR A 132 -6.14 -18.23 10.02
C THR A 132 -6.72 -19.22 11.02
#